data_AF-A0A7S0KZG0-F1
#
_entry.id   AF-A0A7S0KZG0-F1
#
_cell.length_a   1.000
_cell.length_b   1.000
_cell.length_c   1.000
_cell.angle_alpha   90.00
_cell.angle_beta   90.00
_cell.angle_gamma   90.00
#
_symmetry.space_group_name_H-M   'P 1'
#
loop_
_entity.id
_entity.type
_entity.pdbx_description
1 polymer ?
#
loop_
_entity_poly.entity_id
_entity_poly.type
_entity_poly.pdbx_seq_one_letter_code
_entity_poly.pdbx_strand_id
1 'polypeptide(L)'
;LRFVSDCRRLPPAEAARAVLGYPPHDGVRYTLWTRCRHPNYFGEFMAWSGLAIAGVPSALRRGESHLVTAGLLTMLWMVSRFLYDCLNYWTGAEPAEHFSAKKRPAYADYQRHVRVFWPLELPWVEHGRR
;
A
#
# COMPACT_ATOMS: atom_id res chain seq x y z
N LEU A 1 -12.42 12.43 -5.39
CA LEU A 1 -11.07 12.97 -5.09
C LEU A 1 -10.90 14.31 -5.81
N ARG A 2 -10.45 15.37 -5.11
CA ARG A 2 -10.23 16.71 -5.72
C ARG A 2 -9.28 16.64 -6.91
N PHE A 3 -8.23 15.83 -6.83
CA PHE A 3 -7.32 15.52 -7.94
C PHE A 3 -8.04 15.18 -9.26
N VAL A 4 -9.01 14.26 -9.24
CA VAL A 4 -9.76 13.88 -10.45
C VAL A 4 -10.58 15.05 -10.99
N SER A 5 -11.15 15.86 -10.10
CA SER A 5 -11.85 17.09 -10.50
C SER A 5 -10.91 18.12 -11.11
N ASP A 6 -9.69 18.24 -10.60
CA ASP A 6 -8.67 19.16 -11.11
C ASP A 6 -8.17 18.70 -12.48
N CYS A 7 -7.92 17.39 -12.66
CA CYS A 7 -7.51 16.82 -13.95
C CYS A 7 -8.56 17.01 -15.06
N ARG A 8 -9.85 17.03 -14.73
CA ARG A 8 -10.93 17.30 -15.69
C ARG A 8 -10.93 18.72 -16.25
N ARG A 9 -10.22 19.65 -15.59
CA ARG A 9 -10.09 21.06 -16.02
C ARG A 9 -8.83 21.30 -16.85
N LEU A 10 -7.93 20.31 -16.94
CA LEU A 10 -6.69 20.40 -17.71
C LEU A 10 -6.93 20.05 -19.18
N PRO A 11 -6.09 20.55 -20.11
CA PRO A 11 -6.06 20.07 -21.49
C PRO A 11 -5.89 18.54 -21.55
N PRO A 12 -6.48 17.83 -22.53
CA PRO A 12 -6.44 16.37 -22.60
C PRO A 12 -5.04 15.76 -22.54
N ALA A 13 -4.06 16.41 -23.18
CA ALA A 13 -2.66 15.96 -23.19
C ALA A 13 -2.01 16.02 -21.80
N GLU A 14 -2.34 17.05 -21.00
CA GLU A 14 -1.84 17.21 -19.63
C GLU A 14 -2.56 16.27 -18.68
N ALA A 15 -3.89 16.17 -18.79
CA ALA A 15 -4.70 15.25 -17.98
C ALA A 15 -4.26 13.78 -18.15
N ALA A 16 -3.88 13.37 -19.36
CA ALA A 16 -3.38 12.02 -19.62
C ALA A 16 -2.07 11.71 -18.86
N ARG A 17 -1.23 12.75 -18.64
CA ARG A 17 0.07 12.64 -17.96
C ARG A 17 0.00 12.87 -16.45
N ALA A 18 -1.09 13.43 -15.93
CA ALA A 18 -1.23 13.78 -14.52
C ALA A 18 -1.21 12.56 -13.59
N VAL A 19 -0.17 12.39 -12.77
CA VAL A 19 -0.06 11.31 -11.78
C VAL A 19 -0.11 11.89 -10.37
N LEU A 20 -0.94 11.30 -9.51
CA LEU A 20 -1.09 11.72 -8.13
C LEU A 20 0.21 11.39 -7.36
N GLY A 21 0.80 12.40 -6.70
CA GLY A 21 2.10 12.24 -6.01
C GLY A 21 3.32 12.36 -6.92
N TYR A 22 3.13 12.82 -8.17
CA TYR A 22 4.21 13.10 -9.12
C TYR A 22 4.09 14.53 -9.67
N PRO A 23 5.20 15.22 -10.03
CA PRO A 23 5.14 16.58 -10.51
C PRO A 23 4.13 16.78 -11.66
N PRO A 24 3.32 17.86 -11.65
CA PRO A 24 3.26 18.95 -10.65
C PRO A 24 2.31 18.68 -9.45
N HIS A 25 1.83 17.46 -9.28
CA HIS A 25 0.85 17.06 -8.25
C HIS A 25 1.49 16.34 -7.04
N ASP A 26 2.65 16.81 -6.61
CA ASP A 26 3.50 16.27 -5.54
C ASP A 26 3.58 17.18 -4.29
N GLY A 27 2.84 18.30 -4.27
CA GLY A 27 2.80 19.21 -3.12
C GLY A 27 2.18 18.61 -1.84
N VAL A 28 2.18 19.40 -0.76
CA VAL A 28 1.76 18.99 0.62
C VAL A 28 0.44 18.22 0.68
N ARG A 29 -0.54 18.61 -0.15
CA ARG A 29 -1.85 17.95 -0.23
C ARG A 29 -1.75 16.46 -0.60
N TYR A 30 -0.78 16.10 -1.42
CA TYR A 30 -0.62 14.75 -1.99
C TYR A 30 0.68 14.07 -1.54
N THR A 31 1.34 14.59 -0.49
CA THR A 31 2.60 14.06 0.04
C THR A 31 2.57 12.58 0.37
N LEU A 32 1.44 12.01 0.81
CA LEU A 32 1.36 10.57 1.07
C LEU A 32 1.70 9.73 -0.17
N TRP A 33 1.23 10.16 -1.34
CA TRP A 33 1.52 9.51 -2.62
C TRP A 33 2.95 9.77 -3.10
N THR A 34 3.64 10.80 -2.60
CA THR A 34 5.09 10.97 -2.86
C THR A 34 5.95 9.97 -2.07
N ARG A 35 5.41 9.40 -0.98
CA ARG A 35 6.14 8.49 -0.07
C ARG A 35 5.95 7.02 -0.43
N CYS A 36 4.73 6.65 -0.83
CA CYS A 36 4.37 5.33 -1.32
C CYS A 36 3.19 5.44 -2.29
N ARG A 37 3.06 4.50 -3.23
CA ARG A 37 2.03 4.57 -4.29
C ARG A 37 0.62 4.27 -3.76
N HIS A 38 0.52 3.43 -2.74
CA HIS A 38 -0.75 3.01 -2.12
C HIS A 38 -0.79 3.30 -0.62
N PRO A 39 -0.83 4.57 -0.18
CA PRO A 39 -0.89 4.92 1.24
C PRO A 39 -2.17 4.39 1.92
N ASN A 40 -3.24 4.21 1.15
CA ASN A 40 -4.47 3.57 1.59
C ASN A 40 -4.28 2.08 1.91
N TYR A 41 -3.53 1.33 1.09
CA TYR A 41 -3.23 -0.09 1.38
C TYR A 41 -2.36 -0.22 2.62
N PHE A 42 -1.38 0.68 2.78
CA PHE A 42 -0.61 0.74 4.01
C PHE A 42 -1.49 1.01 5.24
N GLY A 43 -2.42 1.96 5.15
CA GLY A 43 -3.38 2.24 6.23
C GLY A 43 -4.27 1.05 6.58
N GLU A 44 -4.80 0.34 5.58
CA GLU A 44 -5.59 -0.88 5.77
C GLU A 44 -4.77 -1.97 6.47
N PHE A 45 -3.54 -2.22 5.99
CA PHE A 45 -2.63 -3.15 6.63
C PHE A 45 -2.36 -2.81 8.09
N MET A 46 -2.07 -1.54 8.40
CA MET A 46 -1.83 -1.10 9.78
C MET A 46 -3.07 -1.32 10.67
N ALA A 47 -4.28 -1.08 10.15
CA ALA A 47 -5.51 -1.31 10.91
C ALA A 47 -5.69 -2.80 11.26
N TRP A 48 -5.55 -3.70 10.28
CA TRP A 48 -5.68 -5.14 10.49
C TRP A 48 -4.56 -5.73 11.35
N SER A 49 -3.31 -5.28 11.16
CA SER A 49 -2.20 -5.65 12.04
C SER A 49 -2.43 -5.16 13.47
N GLY A 50 -2.98 -3.95 13.65
CA GLY A 50 -3.37 -3.43 14.96
C GLY A 50 -4.41 -4.31 15.66
N LEU A 51 -5.43 -4.76 14.93
CA LEU A 51 -6.44 -5.70 15.46
C LEU A 51 -5.83 -7.05 15.83
N ALA A 52 -4.94 -7.59 15.00
CA ALA A 52 -4.23 -8.84 15.29
C ALA A 52 -3.38 -8.73 16.56
N ILE A 53 -2.63 -7.62 16.72
CA ILE A 53 -1.83 -7.34 17.91
C ILE A 53 -2.72 -7.20 19.15
N ALA A 54 -3.86 -6.51 19.05
CA ALA A 54 -4.81 -6.37 20.16
C ALA A 54 -5.38 -7.72 20.64
N GLY A 55 -5.41 -8.75 19.77
CA GLY A 55 -5.82 -10.10 20.11
C GLY A 55 -4.78 -10.92 20.88
N VAL A 56 -3.50 -10.54 20.83
CA VAL A 56 -2.39 -11.33 21.41
C VAL A 56 -2.55 -11.55 22.93
N PRO A 57 -2.84 -10.53 23.77
CA PRO A 57 -3.00 -10.75 25.20
C PRO A 57 -4.14 -11.73 25.54
N SER A 58 -5.21 -11.72 24.74
CA SER A 58 -6.32 -12.66 24.91
C SER A 58 -5.85 -14.08 24.64
N ALA A 59 -5.17 -14.33 23.52
CA ALA A 59 -4.63 -15.65 23.18
C ALA A 59 -3.72 -16.22 24.27
N LEU A 60 -2.86 -15.38 24.87
CA LEU A 60 -1.92 -15.78 25.93
C LEU A 60 -2.60 -16.08 27.27
N ARG A 61 -3.69 -15.37 27.60
CA ARG A 61 -4.35 -15.46 28.93
C ARG A 61 -5.45 -16.50 29.03
N ARG A 62 -5.78 -17.20 27.94
CA ARG A 62 -6.84 -18.22 27.91
C ARG A 62 -6.53 -19.48 28.72
N GLY A 63 -5.25 -19.74 29.03
CA GLY A 63 -4.85 -20.94 29.77
C GLY A 63 -4.94 -22.24 28.96
N GLU A 64 -4.92 -22.14 27.62
CA GLU A 64 -4.91 -23.28 26.71
C GLU A 64 -3.55 -24.00 26.72
N SER A 65 -3.49 -25.19 26.12
CA SER A 65 -2.20 -25.86 25.88
C SER A 65 -1.25 -25.01 25.04
N HIS A 66 0.06 -25.25 25.18
CA HIS A 66 1.07 -24.53 24.40
C HIS A 66 0.87 -24.67 22.90
N LEU A 67 0.42 -25.85 22.43
CA LEU A 67 0.14 -26.09 21.01
C LEU A 67 -1.00 -25.20 20.51
N VAL A 68 -2.11 -25.12 21.26
CA VAL A 68 -3.26 -24.29 20.90
C VAL A 68 -2.88 -22.81 20.93
N THR A 69 -2.14 -22.38 21.96
CA THR A 69 -1.66 -21.00 22.06
C THR A 69 -0.76 -20.62 20.88
N ALA A 70 0.19 -21.50 20.52
CA ALA A 70 1.05 -21.29 19.35
C ALA A 70 0.24 -21.22 18.04
N GLY A 71 -0.79 -22.06 17.89
CA GLY A 71 -1.71 -22.00 16.76
C GLY A 71 -2.45 -20.67 16.66
N LEU A 72 -2.98 -20.17 17.78
CA LEU A 72 -3.68 -18.87 17.84
C LEU A 72 -2.75 -17.71 17.48
N LEU A 73 -1.55 -17.66 18.05
CA LEU A 73 -0.57 -16.62 17.74
C LEU A 73 -0.13 -16.68 16.27
N THR A 74 0.02 -17.89 15.72
CA THR A 74 0.30 -18.08 14.30
C THR A 74 -0.82 -17.53 13.42
N MET A 75 -2.09 -17.81 13.76
CA MET A 75 -3.22 -17.27 13.00
C MET A 75 -3.29 -15.74 13.07
N LEU A 76 -3.03 -15.13 14.24
CA LEU A 76 -2.96 -13.68 14.38
C LEU A 76 -1.85 -13.07 13.52
N TRP A 77 -0.68 -13.69 13.48
CA TRP A 77 0.41 -13.26 12.59
C TRP A 77 0.04 -13.41 11.11
N MET A 78 -0.64 -14.51 10.75
CA MET A 78 -1.05 -14.81 9.39
C MET A 78 -2.00 -13.76 8.81
N VAL A 79 -2.84 -13.12 9.63
CA VAL A 79 -3.67 -11.98 9.18
C VAL A 79 -2.80 -10.92 8.49
N SER A 80 -1.69 -10.52 9.12
CA SER A 80 -0.81 -9.49 8.55
C SER A 80 -0.09 -9.98 7.30
N ARG A 81 0.42 -11.22 7.31
CA ARG A 81 1.12 -11.81 6.16
C ARG A 81 0.23 -11.94 4.93
N PHE A 82 -0.94 -12.55 5.07
CA PHE A 82 -1.88 -12.75 3.97
C PHE A 82 -2.40 -11.43 3.44
N LEU A 83 -2.72 -10.47 4.32
CA LEU A 83 -3.20 -9.18 3.88
C LEU A 83 -2.13 -8.41 3.10
N TYR A 84 -0.85 -8.48 3.53
CA TYR A 84 0.25 -7.90 2.76
C TYR A 84 0.31 -8.50 1.34
N ASP A 85 0.15 -9.82 1.21
CA ASP A 85 0.16 -10.51 -0.09
C ASP A 85 -1.03 -10.13 -0.98
N CYS A 86 -2.23 -10.09 -0.41
CA CYS A 86 -3.42 -9.62 -1.11
C CYS A 86 -3.23 -8.19 -1.64
N LEU A 87 -2.80 -7.27 -0.77
CA LEU A 87 -2.67 -5.85 -1.10
C LEU A 87 -1.54 -5.54 -2.08
N ASN A 88 -0.47 -6.34 -2.12
CA ASN A 88 0.67 -6.06 -3.00
C ASN A 88 0.66 -6.87 -4.29
N TYR A 89 0.38 -8.17 -4.20
CA TYR A 89 0.66 -9.11 -5.29
C TYR A 89 -0.60 -9.69 -5.91
N TRP A 90 -1.57 -10.13 -5.10
CA TRP A 90 -2.68 -10.93 -5.64
C TRP A 90 -3.83 -10.10 -6.19
N THR A 91 -4.29 -9.11 -5.43
CA THR A 91 -5.52 -8.36 -5.78
C THR A 91 -5.35 -6.84 -5.74
N GLY A 92 -4.30 -6.34 -5.09
CA GLY A 92 -4.06 -4.91 -4.92
C GLY A 92 -3.12 -4.30 -5.96
N ALA A 93 -1.92 -3.91 -5.53
CA ALA A 93 -1.07 -2.97 -6.24
C ALA A 93 -0.61 -3.47 -7.61
N GLU A 94 -0.07 -4.69 -7.70
CA GLU A 94 0.46 -5.22 -8.94
C GLU A 94 -0.60 -5.33 -10.06
N PRO A 95 -1.78 -5.94 -9.84
CA PRO A 95 -2.86 -5.94 -10.82
C PRO A 95 -3.37 -4.53 -11.18
N ALA A 96 -3.53 -3.66 -10.17
CA ALA A 96 -4.07 -2.30 -10.37
C ALA A 96 -3.15 -1.40 -11.20
N GLU A 97 -1.83 -1.59 -11.07
CA GLU A 97 -0.82 -0.80 -11.76
C GLU A 97 -0.52 -1.29 -13.17
N HIS A 98 -0.79 -2.57 -13.47
CA HIS A 98 -0.40 -3.23 -14.71
C HIS A 98 -0.80 -2.45 -15.98
N PHE A 99 -2.06 -2.02 -16.07
CA PHE A 99 -2.53 -1.25 -17.23
C PHE A 99 -2.14 0.22 -17.17
N SER A 100 -1.98 0.78 -15.98
CA SER A 100 -1.55 2.17 -15.78
C SER A 100 -0.14 2.39 -16.32
N ALA A 101 0.79 1.48 -16.00
CA ALA A 101 2.16 1.51 -16.50
C ALA A 101 2.24 1.43 -18.03
N LYS A 102 1.42 0.58 -18.65
CA LYS A 102 1.39 0.39 -20.12
C LYS A 102 0.82 1.60 -20.87
N LYS A 103 -0.20 2.26 -20.31
CA LYS A 103 -0.93 3.32 -21.01
C LYS A 103 -0.39 4.72 -20.72
N ARG A 104 0.40 4.90 -19.65
CA ARG A 104 0.75 6.21 -19.11
C ARG A 104 2.25 6.27 -18.81
N PRO A 105 3.07 6.81 -19.73
CA PRO A 105 4.53 6.88 -19.55
C PRO A 105 4.95 7.61 -18.25
N ALA A 106 4.21 8.66 -17.86
CA ALA A 106 4.45 9.36 -16.60
C ALA A 106 4.22 8.47 -15.35
N TYR A 107 3.31 7.48 -15.44
CA TYR A 107 3.08 6.54 -14.34
C TYR A 107 4.23 5.54 -14.23
N ALA A 108 4.76 5.05 -15.35
CA ALA A 108 5.94 4.19 -15.35
C ALA A 108 7.15 4.91 -14.73
N ASP A 109 7.32 6.21 -15.03
CA ASP A 109 8.38 7.01 -14.42
C ASP A 109 8.16 7.23 -12.91
N TYR A 110 6.91 7.47 -12.50
CA TYR A 110 6.55 7.52 -11.08
C TYR A 110 6.86 6.21 -10.33
N GLN A 111 6.62 5.04 -10.95
CA GLN A 111 6.94 3.74 -10.34
C GLN A 111 8.43 3.54 -10.06
N ARG A 112 9.32 4.14 -10.86
CA ARG A 112 10.78 4.07 -10.64
C ARG A 112 11.25 4.86 -9.43
N HIS A 113 10.51 5.89 -9.03
CA HIS A 113 10.92 6.81 -7.96
C HIS A 113 10.19 6.52 -6.64
N VAL A 114 8.92 6.13 -6.70
CA VAL A 114 8.07 5.98 -5.51
C VAL A 114 7.83 4.52 -5.18
N ARG A 115 7.97 4.15 -3.90
CA ARG A 115 7.81 2.79 -3.37
C ARG A 115 6.35 2.32 -3.47
N VAL A 116 6.08 1.03 -3.66
CA VAL A 116 4.71 0.49 -3.73
C VAL A 116 3.91 0.79 -2.45
N PHE A 117 4.47 0.35 -1.32
CA PHE A 117 3.69 0.10 -0.10
C PHE A 117 4.27 0.80 1.12
N TRP A 118 5.53 0.52 1.48
CA TRP A 118 6.14 1.12 2.65
C TRP A 118 6.48 2.60 2.39
N PRO A 119 6.03 3.54 3.25
CA PRO A 119 6.30 4.96 3.07
C PRO A 119 7.74 5.36 3.44
N LEU A 120 8.50 4.43 4.03
CA LEU A 120 9.87 4.61 4.52
C LEU A 120 10.80 3.61 3.83
N GLU A 121 12.08 3.98 3.72
CA GLU A 121 13.10 3.05 3.24
C GLU A 121 13.42 2.02 4.33
N LEU A 122 13.24 0.75 4.01
CA LEU A 122 13.59 -0.38 4.86
C LEU A 122 14.67 -1.21 4.16
N PRO A 123 15.83 -1.49 4.80
CA PRO A 123 16.99 -2.04 4.11
C PRO A 123 16.85 -3.52 3.71
N TRP A 124 15.86 -4.24 4.25
CA TRP A 124 15.59 -5.65 3.96
C TRP A 124 14.29 -5.86 3.16
N VAL A 125 13.75 -4.81 2.55
CA VAL A 125 12.49 -4.89 1.79
C VAL A 125 12.71 -4.41 0.37
N GLU A 126 12.27 -5.23 -0.60
CA GLU A 126 12.14 -4.77 -1.97
C GLU A 126 10.92 -3.85 -2.08
N HIS A 127 11.16 -2.57 -2.40
CA HIS A 127 10.09 -1.57 -2.43
C HIS A 127 9.31 -1.50 -3.75
N GLY A 128 9.58 -2.42 -4.69
CA GLY A 128 8.86 -2.51 -5.97
C GLY A 128 8.96 -1.25 -6.84
N ARG A 129 10.13 -0.59 -6.84
CA ARG A 129 10.46 0.45 -7.81
C ARG A 129 10.85 -0.22 -9.13
N ARG A 130 10.02 -0.09 -10.16
CA ARG A 130 10.14 -0.80 -11.45
C ARG A 130 9.68 0.12 -12.58
#